data_AF-A0A2Z2NXS5-F1
#
_entry.id   AF-A0A2Z2NXS5-F1
#
_cell.length_a   1.000
_cell.length_b   1.000
_cell.length_c   1.000
_cell.angle_alpha   90.00
_cell.angle_beta   90.00
_cell.angle_gamma   90.00
#
_symmetry.space_group_name_H-M   'P 1'
#
loop_
_entity.id
_entity.type
_entity.pdbx_description
1 polymer ?
#
loop_
_entity_poly.entity_id
_entity_poly.type
_entity_poly.pdbx_seq_one_letter_code
_entity_poly.pdbx_strand_id
1 'polypeptide(L)'
;MKAYDKEIRSTIWFGAIYVILGHTGLFAILIGTNNDNRILGFPTHYFIALILGSLGILVVSIFWASYANKLEDEIEAENSALQEEAK
;
A
#
# COMPACT_ATOMS: atom_id res chain seq x y z
N MET A 1 -0.95 16.54 -17.89
CA MET A 1 -0.70 15.09 -18.14
C MET A 1 0.32 14.48 -17.17
N LYS A 2 1.19 15.25 -16.48
CA LYS A 2 2.21 14.66 -15.60
C LYS A 2 1.61 14.06 -14.33
N ALA A 3 0.54 14.66 -13.81
CA ALA A 3 -0.20 14.13 -12.67
C ALA A 3 -0.84 12.75 -12.97
N TYR A 4 -1.38 12.55 -14.18
CA TYR A 4 -1.93 11.26 -14.62
C TYR A 4 -0.85 10.15 -14.70
N ASP A 5 0.34 10.45 -15.21
CA ASP A 5 1.46 9.50 -15.21
C ASP A 5 1.89 9.14 -13.78
N LYS A 6 1.82 10.11 -12.86
CA LYS A 6 2.13 9.92 -11.44
C LYS A 6 1.10 9.00 -10.78
N GLU A 7 -0.18 9.15 -11.10
CA GLU A 7 -1.26 8.27 -10.65
C GLU A 7 -1.00 6.82 -11.05
N ILE A 8 -0.81 6.53 -12.34
CA ILE A 8 -0.56 5.18 -12.85
C ILE A 8 0.65 4.54 -12.15
N ARG A 9 1.77 5.27 -12.09
CA ARG A 9 2.99 4.78 -11.44
C ARG A 9 2.76 4.47 -9.96
N SER A 10 2.02 5.32 -9.26
CA SER A 10 1.72 5.12 -7.85
C SER A 10 0.80 3.93 -7.62
N THR A 11 -0.25 3.76 -8.44
CA THR A 11 -1.17 2.62 -8.39
C THR A 11 -0.43 1.29 -8.55
N ILE A 12 0.53 1.22 -9.49
CA ILE A 12 1.36 0.02 -9.70
C ILE A 12 2.21 -0.27 -8.46
N TRP A 13 2.87 0.74 -7.89
CA TRP A 13 3.71 0.57 -6.70
C TRP A 13 2.90 0.15 -5.47
N PHE A 14 1.79 0.82 -5.18
CA PHE A 14 0.92 0.45 -4.07
C PHE A 14 0.28 -0.93 -4.28
N GLY A 15 -0.11 -1.26 -5.51
CA GLY A 15 -0.59 -2.59 -5.87
C GLY A 15 0.43 -3.68 -5.57
N ALA A 16 1.71 -3.47 -5.93
CA ALA A 16 2.78 -4.40 -5.60
C ALA A 16 2.97 -4.56 -4.08
N ILE A 17 2.93 -3.45 -3.33
CA ILE A 17 3.01 -3.47 -1.86
C ILE A 17 1.84 -4.26 -1.27
N TYR A 18 0.61 -4.06 -1.76
CA TYR A 18 -0.55 -4.82 -1.29
C TYR A 18 -0.43 -6.31 -1.57
N VAL A 19 0.07 -6.70 -2.75
CA VAL A 19 0.30 -8.12 -3.05
C VAL A 19 1.30 -8.71 -2.05
N ILE A 20 2.41 -8.02 -1.81
CA ILE A 20 3.43 -8.45 -0.86
C ILE A 20 2.83 -8.59 0.55
N LEU A 21 2.15 -7.56 1.05
CA LEU A 21 1.55 -7.57 2.39
C LEU A 21 0.36 -8.51 2.53
N GLY A 22 -0.40 -8.77 1.46
CA GLY A 22 -1.54 -9.70 1.47
C GLY A 22 -1.12 -11.16 1.45
N HIS A 23 0.05 -11.49 0.92
CA HIS A 23 0.56 -12.85 0.84
C HIS A 23 1.39 -13.23 2.08
N THR A 24 0.81 -13.08 3.27
CA THR A 24 1.54 -13.25 4.53
C THR A 24 1.96 -14.67 4.85
N GLY A 25 1.38 -15.67 4.19
CA GLY A 25 1.86 -17.05 4.25
C GLY A 25 3.30 -17.21 3.77
N LEU A 26 3.73 -16.40 2.80
CA LEU A 26 5.11 -16.38 2.31
C LEU A 26 6.08 -15.91 3.40
N PHE A 27 5.70 -14.88 4.17
CA PHE A 27 6.48 -14.40 5.31
C PHE A 27 6.52 -15.39 6.46
N ALA A 28 5.41 -16.09 6.73
CA ALA A 28 5.37 -17.11 7.77
C ALA A 28 6.35 -18.26 7.48
N ILE A 29 6.51 -18.65 6.21
CA ILE A 29 7.46 -19.69 5.80
C ILE A 29 8.90 -19.15 5.83
N LEU A 30 9.14 -17.94 5.33
CA LEU A 30 10.48 -17.31 5.29
C LEU A 30 11.09 -17.10 6.68
N ILE A 31 10.27 -16.72 7.67
CA ILE A 31 10.73 -16.49 9.05
C ILE A 31 10.90 -17.80 9.83
N GLY A 32 10.42 -18.92 9.25
CA GLY A 32 10.55 -20.26 9.80
C GLY A 32 9.33 -20.70 10.59
N THR A 33 9.12 -22.01 10.63
CA THR A 33 7.93 -22.66 11.21
C THR A 33 8.14 -23.12 12.66
N ASN A 34 9.17 -22.59 13.33
CA ASN A 34 9.43 -22.94 14.73
C ASN A 34 8.28 -22.40 15.61
N ASN A 35 7.64 -23.32 16.34
CA ASN A 35 6.49 -23.06 17.19
C ASN A 35 6.84 -22.81 18.67
N ASP A 36 8.12 -22.98 19.05
CA ASP A 36 8.59 -22.82 20.43
C ASP A 36 8.63 -21.34 20.82
N ASN A 37 9.02 -20.47 19.89
CA ASN A 37 9.02 -19.03 20.10
C ASN A 37 7.63 -18.45 19.87
N ARG A 38 7.01 -17.95 20.94
CA ARG A 38 5.63 -17.46 20.92
C ARG A 38 5.55 -16.01 21.39
N ILE A 39 4.70 -15.23 20.72
CA ILE A 39 4.35 -13.86 21.08
C ILE A 39 2.85 -13.82 21.34
N LEU A 40 2.45 -13.36 22.53
CA LEU A 40 1.04 -13.30 22.95
C LEU A 40 0.28 -14.63 22.78
N GLY A 41 0.99 -15.75 22.94
CA GLY A 41 0.43 -17.09 22.80
C GLY A 41 0.40 -17.64 21.36
N PHE A 42 0.77 -16.86 20.34
CA PHE A 42 0.89 -17.30 18.95
C PHE A 42 2.33 -17.63 18.59
N PRO A 43 2.59 -18.67 17.76
CA PRO A 43 3.90 -18.83 17.14
C PRO A 43 4.33 -17.54 16.42
N THR A 44 5.60 -17.18 16.57
CA THR A 44 6.12 -15.87 16.15
C THR A 44 5.85 -15.57 14.68
N HIS A 45 6.01 -16.55 13.80
CA HIS A 45 5.78 -16.39 12.37
C HIS A 45 4.31 -16.09 12.03
N TYR A 46 3.35 -16.70 12.74
CA TYR A 46 1.93 -16.37 12.57
C TYR A 46 1.59 -14.99 13.13
N PHE A 47 2.19 -14.61 14.25
CA PHE A 47 2.00 -13.27 14.81
C PHE A 47 2.46 -12.19 13.81
N ILE A 48 3.65 -12.36 13.23
CA ILE A 48 4.19 -11.44 12.23
C ILE A 48 3.31 -11.41 10.97
N ALA A 49 2.90 -12.58 10.47
CA ALA A 49 1.98 -12.67 9.34
C ALA A 49 0.66 -11.95 9.61
N LEU A 50 0.10 -12.10 10.81
CA LEU A 50 -1.15 -11.43 11.19
C LEU A 50 -0.96 -9.91 11.24
N ILE A 51 0.11 -9.42 11.86
CA ILE A 51 0.37 -7.98 11.96
C ILE A 51 0.64 -7.36 10.59
N LEU A 52 1.47 -7.99 9.75
CA LEU A 52 1.75 -7.48 8.40
C LEU A 52 0.52 -7.49 7.49
N GLY A 53 -0.28 -8.55 7.54
CA GLY A 53 -1.43 -8.73 6.65
C GLY A 53 -2.68 -7.98 7.08
N SER A 54 -2.84 -7.68 8.37
CA SER A 54 -3.95 -6.88 8.86
C SER A 54 -3.55 -5.42 9.02
N LEU A 55 -2.76 -5.11 10.06
CA LEU A 55 -2.35 -3.75 10.38
C LEU A 55 -1.43 -3.15 9.31
N GLY A 56 -0.53 -3.94 8.73
CA GLY A 56 0.34 -3.47 7.65
C GLY A 56 -0.46 -3.03 6.43
N ILE A 57 -1.45 -3.82 6.00
CA ILE A 57 -2.37 -3.43 4.92
C ILE A 57 -3.13 -2.16 5.27
N LEU A 58 -3.70 -2.07 6.48
CA LEU A 58 -4.44 -0.89 6.93
C LEU A 58 -3.58 0.38 6.86
N VAL A 59 -2.34 0.33 7.37
CA VAL A 59 -1.41 1.46 7.35
C VAL A 59 -1.11 1.88 5.91
N VAL A 60 -0.81 0.92 5.03
CA VAL A 60 -0.58 1.21 3.61
C VAL A 60 -1.82 1.82 2.95
N SER A 61 -3.03 1.37 3.30
CA SER A 61 -4.28 1.95 2.80
C SER A 61 -4.50 3.38 3.21
N ILE A 62 -4.16 3.75 4.45
CA ILE A 62 -4.24 5.14 4.91
C ILE A 62 -3.27 6.01 4.10
N PHE A 63 -2.04 5.54 3.87
CA PHE A 63 -1.06 6.26 3.05
C PHE A 63 -1.52 6.39 1.60
N TRP A 64 -2.04 5.30 1.01
CA TRP A 64 -2.56 5.32 -0.35
C TRP A 64 -3.71 6.31 -0.52
N ALA A 65 -4.71 6.25 0.35
CA ALA A 65 -5.86 7.16 0.30
C ALA A 65 -5.43 8.62 0.42
N SER A 66 -4.52 8.91 1.36
CA SER A 66 -3.99 10.27 1.53
C SER A 66 -3.19 10.76 0.31
N TYR A 67 -2.49 9.86 -0.36
CA TYR A 67 -1.72 10.17 -1.56
C TYR A 67 -2.61 10.35 -2.80
N ALA A 68 -3.62 9.48 -2.95
CA ALA A 68 -4.60 9.54 -4.02
C ALA A 68 -5.40 10.85 -4.00
N ASN A 69 -5.86 11.30 -2.83
CA ASN A 69 -6.54 12.60 -2.71
C ASN A 69 -5.67 13.76 -3.22
N LYS A 70 -4.37 13.76 -2.88
CA LYS A 70 -3.45 14.81 -3.36
C LYS A 70 -3.22 14.73 -4.87
N LEU A 71 -3.19 13.53 -5.43
CA LEU A 71 -3.08 13.34 -6.88
C LEU A 71 -4.31 13.88 -7.60
N GLU A 72 -5.50 13.65 -7.05
CA GLU A 72 -6.75 14.16 -7.60
C GLU A 72 -6.75 15.69 -7.63
N ASP A 73 -6.35 16.34 -6.53
CA ASP A 73 -6.17 17.80 -6.47
C ASP A 73 -5.18 18.32 -7.54
N GLU A 74 -4.05 17.61 -7.74
CA GLU A 74 -3.05 17.97 -8.76
C GLU A 74 -3.62 17.83 -10.19
N ILE A 75 -4.40 16.77 -10.46
CA ILE A 75 -5.02 16.53 -11.76
C ILE A 75 -6.06 17.61 -12.06
N GLU A 76 -6.89 17.97 -11.09
CA GLU A 76 -7.89 19.03 -11.24
C GLU A 76 -7.21 20.37 -11.56
N ALA A 77 -6.16 20.73 -10.83
CA ALA A 77 -5.39 21.95 -11.07
C ALA A 77 -4.73 21.98 -12.47
N GLU A 78 -4.12 20.86 -12.92
CA GLU A 78 -3.56 20.76 -14.28
C GLU A 78 -4.66 20.93 -15.34
N ASN A 79 -5.83 20.33 -15.14
CA ASN A 79 -6.95 20.40 -16.09
C ASN A 79 -7.55 21.81 -16.16
N SER A 80 -7.74 22.49 -15.03
CA SER A 80 -8.23 23.88 -15.00
C SER A 80 -7.27 24.82 -15.74
N ALA A 81 -5.96 24.70 -15.51
CA ALA A 81 -4.97 25.52 -16.19
C ALA A 81 -5.00 25.33 -17.73
N LEU A 82 -5.13 24.07 -18.20
CA LEU A 82 -5.24 23.77 -19.62
C LEU A 82 -6.53 24.35 -20.25
N GLN A 83 -7.63 24.41 -19.50
CA GLN A 83 -8.88 25.01 -19.98
C GLN A 83 -8.81 26.54 -20.06
N GLU A 84 -8.06 27.19 -19.17
CA GLU A 84 -7.83 28.64 -19.22
C GLU A 84 -6.94 29.04 -20.39
N GLU A 85 -5.86 28.29 -20.66
CA GLU A 85 -4.98 28.53 -21.82
C GLU A 85 -5.68 28.34 -23.17
N ALA A 86 -6.75 27.52 -23.22
CA ALA A 86 -7.52 27.24 -24.43
C ALA A 86 -8.61 28.28 -24.73
N LYS A 87 -8.90 29.21 -23.81
CA LYS A 87 -9.88 30.30 -23.98
C LYS A 87 -9.23 31.56 -24.53
#